data_AF-A0A6I9XHZ7-F1
#
_entry.id   AF-A0A6I9XHZ7-F1
#
_cell.length_a   1.000
_cell.length_b   1.000
_cell.length_c   1.000
_cell.angle_alpha   90.00
_cell.angle_beta   90.00
_cell.angle_gamma   90.00
#
_symmetry.space_group_name_H-M   'P 1'
#
loop_
_entity.id
_entity.type
_entity.pdbx_description
1 polymer ?
#
loop_
_entity_poly.entity_id
_entity_poly.type
_entity_poly.pdbx_seq_one_letter_code
_entity_poly.pdbx_strand_id
1 'polypeptide(L)'
;MMDLKVDEEEVENGHPVSIETFASSSTLHGLSHIFSYERLSVKRIFWTLCFLGSLAVLVFVCNERIQYYFRYPHVTKLDEVAASHMTFPAITFCNLNEFRFSRVTKNDLYHAGELLALLNSRLCALDPDFVSSPLVSLKRLISLGQDQAYWYGHINDSSG
;
A
#
# COMPACT_ATOMS: atom_id res chain seq x y z
N MET A 1 23.85 58.68 40.05
CA MET A 1 23.49 59.47 38.86
C MET A 1 23.80 58.57 37.69
N MET A 2 22.79 58.03 37.01
CA MET A 2 23.01 57.12 35.88
C MET A 2 23.48 57.94 34.69
N ASP A 3 24.70 57.65 34.22
CA ASP A 3 25.21 58.15 32.94
C ASP A 3 24.39 57.49 31.81
N LEU A 4 23.51 58.29 31.24
CA LEU A 4 22.73 57.93 30.08
C LEU A 4 23.68 57.98 28.87
N LYS A 5 24.26 56.84 28.52
CA LYS A 5 25.01 56.68 27.28
C LYS A 5 23.98 56.67 26.16
N VAL A 6 23.86 57.81 25.49
CA VAL A 6 23.12 57.95 24.23
C VAL A 6 23.90 57.13 23.21
N ASP A 7 23.36 55.97 22.85
CA ASP A 7 23.85 55.22 21.70
C ASP A 7 23.50 56.06 20.46
N GLU A 8 24.54 56.57 19.80
CA GLU A 8 24.41 57.25 18.52
C GLU A 8 23.85 56.23 17.53
N GLU A 9 22.57 56.41 17.17
CA GLU A 9 21.96 55.73 16.03
C GLU A 9 22.73 56.18 14.77
N GLU A 10 23.72 55.37 14.37
CA GLU A 10 24.29 55.47 13.05
C GLU A 10 23.16 55.24 12.04
N VAL A 11 22.84 56.30 11.31
CA VAL A 11 21.97 56.30 10.15
C VAL A 11 22.48 55.23 9.19
N GLU A 12 21.79 54.09 9.17
CA GLU A 12 21.95 53.01 8.20
C GLU A 12 21.64 53.60 6.81
N ASN A 13 22.68 54.11 6.17
CA ASN A 13 22.63 54.44 4.76
C ASN A 13 22.34 53.13 4.03
N GLY A 14 21.11 52.98 3.54
CA GLY A 14 20.59 51.81 2.84
C GLY A 14 21.35 51.51 1.55
N HIS A 15 22.57 50.97 1.71
CA HIS A 15 23.31 50.37 0.63
C HIS A 15 22.68 48.98 0.41
N PRO A 16 22.23 48.62 -0.81
CA PRO A 16 21.72 47.28 -1.04
C PRO A 16 22.79 46.25 -0.65
N VAL A 17 22.45 45.40 0.33
CA VAL A 17 23.31 44.30 0.77
C VAL A 17 23.65 43.47 -0.47
N SER A 18 24.93 43.36 -0.78
CA SER A 18 25.36 42.62 -1.96
C SER A 18 25.14 41.12 -1.74
N ILE A 19 24.77 40.43 -2.83
CA ILE A 19 24.47 38.99 -2.80
C ILE A 19 25.64 38.14 -2.28
N GLU A 20 26.86 38.67 -2.36
CA GLU A 20 28.10 38.10 -1.81
C GLU A 20 28.17 38.14 -0.27
N THR A 21 27.73 39.23 0.36
CA THR A 21 27.65 39.33 1.83
C THR A 21 26.61 38.36 2.36
N PHE A 22 25.49 38.22 1.66
CA PHE A 22 24.49 37.19 1.96
C PHE A 22 25.01 35.77 1.75
N ALA A 23 25.72 35.53 0.64
CA ALA A 23 26.29 34.22 0.30
C ALA A 23 27.34 33.75 1.32
N SER A 24 28.12 34.68 1.84
CA SER A 24 29.15 34.41 2.86
C SER A 24 28.59 34.26 4.27
N SER A 25 27.45 34.91 4.59
CA SER A 25 26.74 34.72 5.86
C SER A 25 25.79 33.53 5.87
N SER A 26 25.59 32.87 4.72
CA SER A 26 24.66 31.74 4.60
C SER A 26 25.25 30.46 5.21
N THR A 27 24.40 29.64 5.83
CA THR A 27 24.76 28.28 6.29
C THR A 27 24.80 27.26 5.15
N LEU A 28 24.51 27.69 3.92
CA LEU A 28 24.43 26.82 2.77
C LEU A 28 25.84 26.52 2.24
N HIS A 29 26.33 25.33 2.54
CA HIS A 29 27.68 24.89 2.18
C HIS A 29 27.88 24.98 0.65
N GLY A 30 28.93 25.70 0.23
CA GLY A 30 29.28 25.89 -1.18
C GLY A 30 28.85 27.23 -1.78
N LEU A 31 27.91 27.95 -1.17
CA LEU A 31 27.44 29.25 -1.68
C LEU A 31 28.54 30.32 -1.57
N SER A 32 29.33 30.29 -0.50
CA SER A 32 30.49 31.18 -0.30
C SER A 32 31.59 31.00 -1.37
N HIS A 33 31.78 29.77 -1.88
CA HIS A 33 32.76 29.48 -2.94
C HIS A 33 32.26 29.87 -4.34
N ILE A 34 30.95 29.96 -4.54
CA ILE A 34 30.33 30.35 -5.82
C ILE A 34 30.28 31.87 -5.99
N PHE A 35 30.21 32.64 -4.90
CA PHE A 35 30.05 34.10 -4.93
C PHE A 35 31.30 34.89 -4.49
N SER A 36 32.48 34.26 -4.49
CA SER A 36 33.75 34.96 -4.18
C SER A 36 34.17 35.94 -5.29
N TYR A 37 34.90 37.01 -4.91
CA TYR A 37 35.26 38.21 -5.70
C TYR A 37 36.22 37.97 -6.90
N GLU A 38 36.60 36.73 -7.21
CA GLU A 38 37.50 36.44 -8.34
C GLU A 38 36.78 36.45 -9.70
N ARG A 39 37.48 36.98 -10.74
CA ARG A 39 37.08 36.86 -12.16
C ARG A 39 36.65 35.42 -12.46
N LEU A 40 35.63 35.25 -13.31
CA LEU A 40 35.09 33.98 -13.81
C LEU A 40 36.18 32.91 -14.05
N SER A 41 36.49 32.17 -12.99
CA SER A 41 37.58 31.20 -12.97
C SER A 41 37.02 29.80 -13.15
N VAL A 42 37.80 28.90 -13.75
CA VAL A 42 37.44 27.47 -13.90
C VAL A 42 37.02 26.85 -12.56
N LYS A 43 37.66 27.27 -11.47
CA LYS A 43 37.30 26.90 -10.09
C LYS A 43 35.86 27.24 -9.73
N ARG A 44 35.36 28.42 -10.11
CA ARG A 44 33.98 28.86 -9.83
C ARG A 44 32.98 28.01 -10.59
N ILE A 45 33.23 27.73 -11.87
CA ILE A 45 32.39 26.87 -12.70
C ILE A 45 32.33 25.46 -12.08
N PHE A 46 33.47 24.91 -11.67
CA PHE A 46 33.52 23.62 -10.99
C PHE A 46 32.68 23.60 -9.69
N TRP A 47 32.85 24.59 -8.81
CA TRP A 47 32.07 24.69 -7.58
C TRP A 47 30.56 24.85 -7.83
N THR A 48 30.18 25.67 -8.82
CA THR A 48 28.78 25.83 -9.21
C THR A 48 28.19 24.52 -9.75
N LEU A 49 28.94 23.78 -10.57
CA LEU A 49 28.50 22.49 -11.09
C LEU A 49 28.36 21.43 -9.98
N CYS A 50 29.33 21.37 -9.06
CA CYS A 50 29.25 20.47 -7.91
C CYS A 50 28.05 20.80 -7.02
N PHE A 51 27.81 22.09 -6.77
CA PHE A 51 26.68 22.55 -5.99
C PHE A 51 25.35 22.21 -6.65
N LEU A 52 25.20 22.54 -7.93
CA LEU A 52 23.98 22.25 -8.69
C LEU A 52 23.74 20.75 -8.83
N GLY A 53 24.82 19.97 -9.04
CA GLY A 53 24.77 18.51 -9.06
C GLY A 53 24.33 17.93 -7.72
N SER A 54 24.88 18.43 -6.61
CA SER A 54 24.47 18.02 -5.26
C SER A 54 23.01 18.36 -4.98
N LEU A 55 22.55 19.56 -5.37
CA LEU A 55 21.17 19.98 -5.25
C LEU A 55 20.22 19.12 -6.09
N ALA A 56 20.60 18.80 -7.33
CA ALA A 56 19.81 17.95 -8.21
C ALA A 56 19.67 16.52 -7.66
N VAL A 57 20.75 15.93 -7.16
CA VAL A 57 20.72 14.60 -6.52
C VAL A 57 19.86 14.64 -5.26
N LEU A 58 19.98 15.68 -4.43
CA LEU A 58 19.16 15.86 -3.25
C LEU A 58 17.67 15.89 -3.60
N VAL A 59 17.26 16.73 -4.57
CA VAL A 59 15.86 16.83 -5.01
C VAL A 59 15.36 15.50 -5.57
N PHE A 60 16.15 14.83 -6.40
CA PHE A 60 15.80 13.53 -6.97
C PHE A 60 15.54 12.47 -5.87
N VAL A 61 16.49 12.32 -4.94
CA VAL A 61 16.37 11.34 -3.84
C VAL A 61 15.21 11.69 -2.90
N CYS A 62 15.02 12.98 -2.57
CA CYS A 62 13.90 13.43 -1.76
C CYS A 62 12.56 13.11 -2.43
N ASN A 63 12.42 13.37 -3.73
CA ASN A 63 11.20 13.04 -4.46
C ASN A 63 10.93 11.53 -4.44
N GLU A 64 11.94 10.70 -4.71
CA GLU A 64 11.80 9.24 -4.64
C GLU A 64 11.36 8.77 -3.24
N ARG A 65 11.91 9.36 -2.17
CA ARG A 65 11.53 9.02 -0.79
C ARG A 65 10.12 9.48 -0.44
N ILE A 66 9.70 10.66 -0.90
CA ILE A 66 8.34 11.16 -0.71
C ILE A 66 7.32 10.26 -1.43
N GLN A 67 7.60 9.89 -2.68
CA GLN A 67 6.76 8.96 -3.44
C GLN A 67 6.67 7.59 -2.75
N TYR A 68 7.79 7.09 -2.24
CA TYR A 68 7.81 5.85 -1.46
C TYR A 68 7.00 5.96 -0.16
N TYR A 69 7.09 7.07 0.56
CA TYR A 69 6.31 7.32 1.77
C TYR A 69 4.80 7.28 1.48
N PHE A 70 4.35 7.94 0.41
CA PHE A 70 2.93 7.95 0.02
C PHE A 70 2.42 6.62 -0.56
N ARG A 71 3.29 5.65 -0.84
CA ARG A 71 2.89 4.27 -1.15
C ARG A 71 2.53 3.46 0.11
N TYR A 72 2.73 4.01 1.30
CA TYR A 72 2.45 3.36 2.59
C TYR A 72 2.91 1.90 2.68
N PRO A 73 4.19 1.59 2.33
CA PRO A 73 4.69 0.23 2.44
C PRO A 73 4.80 -0.19 3.91
N HIS A 74 4.37 -1.40 4.22
CA HIS A 74 4.49 -1.99 5.56
C HIS A 74 5.33 -3.27 5.49
N VAL A 75 6.11 -3.52 6.54
CA VAL A 75 6.86 -4.76 6.72
C VAL A 75 6.35 -5.45 7.97
N THR A 76 6.02 -6.74 7.86
CA THR A 76 5.55 -7.55 8.99
C THR A 76 6.74 -8.28 9.58
N LYS A 77 7.00 -8.05 10.87
CA LYS A 77 7.96 -8.84 11.63
C LYS A 77 7.25 -10.06 12.21
N LEU A 78 7.75 -11.25 11.91
CA LEU A 78 7.26 -12.50 12.48
C LEU A 78 8.20 -12.91 13.62
N ASP A 79 7.64 -13.06 14.82
CA ASP A 79 8.35 -13.55 15.99
C ASP A 79 7.58 -14.76 16.55
N GLU A 80 8.28 -15.84 16.85
CA GLU A 80 7.73 -16.99 17.55
C GLU A 80 8.03 -16.86 19.04
N VAL A 81 6.98 -16.71 19.85
CA VAL A 81 7.10 -16.56 21.30
C VAL A 81 6.35 -17.70 21.97
N ALA A 82 7.03 -18.46 22.82
CA ALA A 82 6.41 -19.51 23.63
C ALA A 82 5.60 -18.86 24.77
N ALA A 83 4.28 -18.91 24.68
CA ALA A 83 3.38 -18.43 25.73
C ALA A 83 3.12 -19.54 26.77
N SER A 84 3.17 -19.20 28.07
CA SER A 84 2.89 -20.14 29.17
C SER A 84 1.42 -20.57 29.25
N HIS A 85 0.51 -19.70 28.81
CA HIS A 85 -0.92 -19.97 28.69
C HIS A 85 -1.44 -19.36 27.39
N MET A 86 -2.23 -20.12 26.64
CA MET A 86 -2.89 -19.68 25.41
C MET A 86 -4.39 -19.98 25.48
N THR A 87 -5.20 -19.09 24.92
CA THR A 87 -6.65 -19.30 24.81
C THR A 87 -6.92 -20.44 23.84
N PHE A 88 -7.65 -21.46 24.29
CA PHE A 88 -8.05 -22.56 23.42
C PHE A 88 -8.99 -22.04 22.31
N PRO A 89 -8.71 -22.32 21.02
CA PRO A 89 -9.48 -21.77 19.93
C PRO A 89 -10.89 -22.38 19.86
N ALA A 90 -11.80 -21.68 19.20
CA ALA A 90 -13.08 -22.27 18.83
C ALA A 90 -12.84 -23.39 17.79
N ILE A 91 -13.32 -24.59 18.09
CA ILE A 91 -13.33 -25.70 17.12
C ILE A 91 -14.73 -25.79 16.52
N THR A 92 -14.83 -25.50 15.23
CA THR A 92 -16.06 -25.71 14.46
C THR A 92 -15.92 -26.98 13.66
N PHE A 93 -16.81 -27.94 13.90
CA PHE A 93 -16.95 -29.14 13.09
C PHE A 93 -18.32 -29.15 12.41
N CYS A 94 -18.33 -29.49 11.12
CA CYS A 94 -19.55 -29.64 10.35
C CYS A 94 -19.61 -31.07 9.80
N ASN A 95 -20.82 -31.63 9.74
CA ASN A 95 -21.03 -32.87 9.01
C ASN A 95 -20.83 -32.60 7.52
N LEU A 96 -20.14 -33.50 6.80
CA LEU A 96 -19.99 -33.42 5.34
C LEU A 96 -21.34 -33.57 4.63
N ASN A 97 -22.30 -34.21 5.28
CA ASN A 97 -23.65 -34.26 4.77
C ASN A 97 -24.33 -32.88 4.93
N GLU A 98 -24.59 -32.23 3.79
CA GLU A 98 -25.13 -30.86 3.71
C GLU A 98 -26.54 -30.73 4.30
N PHE A 99 -27.35 -31.77 4.17
CA PHE A 99 -28.71 -31.79 4.69
C PHE A 99 -29.13 -33.21 5.03
N ARG A 100 -30.04 -33.33 5.99
CA ARG A 100 -30.61 -34.62 6.35
C ARG A 100 -31.76 -34.93 5.40
N PHE A 101 -31.62 -35.95 4.55
CA PHE A 101 -32.70 -36.38 3.63
C PHE A 101 -34.05 -36.58 4.33
N SER A 102 -34.05 -37.11 5.55
CA SER A 102 -35.27 -37.30 6.35
C SER A 102 -35.97 -36.01 6.79
N ARG A 103 -35.35 -34.84 6.61
CA ARG A 103 -35.87 -33.53 7.01
C ARG A 103 -36.22 -32.65 5.80
N VAL A 104 -36.01 -33.13 4.58
CA VAL A 104 -36.39 -32.43 3.35
C VAL A 104 -37.91 -32.50 3.20
N THR A 105 -38.57 -31.34 3.17
CA THR A 105 -40.02 -31.26 2.96
C THR A 105 -40.37 -31.08 1.47
N LYS A 106 -41.65 -31.23 1.12
CA LYS A 106 -42.14 -30.95 -0.24
C LYS A 106 -41.91 -29.49 -0.65
N ASN A 107 -41.99 -28.56 0.29
CA ASN A 107 -41.73 -27.14 0.05
C ASN A 107 -40.25 -26.90 -0.28
N ASP A 108 -39.35 -27.54 0.46
CA ASP A 108 -37.91 -27.45 0.20
C ASP A 108 -37.55 -28.08 -1.14
N LEU A 109 -38.18 -29.21 -1.49
CA LEU A 109 -38.00 -29.84 -2.79
C LEU A 109 -38.55 -28.97 -3.94
N TYR A 110 -39.65 -28.25 -3.72
CA TYR A 110 -40.21 -27.33 -4.70
C TYR A 110 -39.31 -26.12 -4.97
N HIS A 111 -38.72 -25.53 -3.93
CA HIS A 111 -37.88 -24.34 -4.05
C HIS A 111 -36.41 -24.63 -4.35
N ALA A 112 -35.86 -25.72 -3.81
CA ALA A 112 -34.43 -26.03 -3.85
C ALA A 112 -34.12 -27.41 -4.43
N GLY A 113 -35.12 -28.18 -4.90
CA GLY A 113 -34.91 -29.56 -5.36
C GLY A 113 -33.97 -29.67 -6.55
N GLU A 114 -34.04 -28.75 -7.52
CA GLU A 114 -33.08 -28.72 -8.65
C GLU A 114 -31.67 -28.32 -8.19
N LEU A 115 -31.58 -27.33 -7.30
CA LEU A 115 -30.32 -26.85 -6.73
C LEU A 115 -29.60 -27.93 -5.88
N LEU A 116 -30.38 -28.75 -5.17
CA LEU A 116 -29.88 -29.87 -4.37
C LEU A 116 -29.67 -31.15 -5.21
N ALA A 117 -29.82 -31.07 -6.54
CA ALA A 117 -29.75 -32.20 -7.48
C ALA A 117 -30.69 -33.37 -7.11
N LEU A 118 -31.80 -33.07 -6.43
CA LEU A 118 -32.86 -34.03 -6.10
C LEU A 118 -33.95 -34.06 -7.17
N LEU A 119 -34.13 -32.96 -7.91
CA LEU A 119 -35.04 -32.85 -9.04
C LEU A 119 -34.27 -32.58 -10.34
N ASN A 120 -34.78 -33.12 -11.44
CA ASN A 120 -34.36 -32.75 -12.80
C ASN A 120 -35.16 -31.53 -13.32
N SER A 121 -34.78 -30.91 -14.43
CA SER A 121 -35.46 -29.76 -15.06
C SER A 121 -36.90 -30.05 -15.55
N ARG A 122 -37.38 -31.29 -15.38
CA ARG A 122 -38.79 -31.70 -15.56
C ARG A 122 -39.54 -31.91 -14.23
N LEU A 123 -38.98 -31.46 -13.10
CA LEU A 123 -39.47 -31.70 -11.73
C LEU A 123 -39.66 -33.17 -11.36
N CYS A 124 -38.93 -34.09 -12.00
CA CYS A 124 -38.91 -35.50 -11.62
C CYS A 124 -37.89 -35.75 -10.51
N ALA A 125 -38.27 -36.51 -9.48
CA ALA A 125 -37.34 -36.96 -8.45
C ALA A 125 -36.25 -37.85 -9.07
N LEU A 126 -34.99 -37.54 -8.78
CA LEU A 126 -33.83 -38.34 -9.17
C LEU A 126 -33.63 -39.47 -8.15
N ASP A 127 -33.19 -40.65 -8.62
CA ASP A 127 -33.00 -41.82 -7.77
C ASP A 127 -32.03 -41.52 -6.62
N PRO A 128 -32.33 -41.93 -5.37
CA PRO A 128 -31.47 -41.66 -4.22
C PRO A 128 -30.04 -42.22 -4.36
N ASP A 129 -29.90 -43.34 -5.08
CA ASP A 129 -28.58 -43.92 -5.41
C ASP A 129 -27.75 -43.00 -6.31
N PHE A 130 -28.40 -42.27 -7.23
CA PHE A 130 -27.74 -41.30 -8.09
C PHE A 130 -27.32 -40.03 -7.33
N VAL A 131 -28.11 -39.59 -6.36
CA VAL A 131 -27.77 -38.43 -5.50
C VAL A 131 -26.52 -38.70 -4.64
N SER A 132 -26.35 -39.95 -4.19
CA SER A 132 -25.13 -40.38 -3.47
C SER A 132 -23.92 -40.59 -4.38
N SER A 133 -24.08 -40.51 -5.69
CA SER A 133 -23.00 -40.81 -6.63
C SER A 133 -21.89 -39.74 -6.61
N PRO A 134 -20.61 -40.15 -6.75
CA PRO A 134 -19.48 -39.21 -6.87
C PRO A 134 -19.63 -38.23 -8.04
N LEU A 135 -20.46 -38.56 -9.03
CA LEU A 135 -20.69 -37.75 -10.22
C LEU A 135 -21.49 -36.47 -9.92
N VAL A 136 -22.43 -36.52 -8.97
CA VAL A 136 -23.16 -35.31 -8.52
C VAL A 136 -22.21 -34.39 -7.77
N SER A 137 -21.38 -34.96 -6.88
CA SER A 137 -20.32 -34.22 -6.19
C SER A 137 -19.32 -33.61 -7.18
N LEU A 138 -18.90 -34.35 -8.22
CA LEU A 138 -18.02 -33.83 -9.27
C LEU A 138 -18.68 -32.73 -10.10
N LYS A 139 -19.94 -32.88 -10.52
CA LYS A 139 -20.66 -31.80 -11.23
C LYS A 139 -20.72 -30.53 -10.39
N ARG A 140 -20.93 -30.65 -9.09
CA ARG A 140 -20.96 -29.52 -8.15
C ARG A 140 -19.58 -28.90 -7.96
N LEU A 141 -18.53 -29.71 -7.83
CA LEU A 141 -17.14 -29.23 -7.75
C LEU A 141 -16.69 -28.56 -9.04
N ILE A 142 -17.09 -29.07 -10.21
CA ILE A 142 -16.81 -28.44 -11.51
C ILE A 142 -17.53 -27.09 -11.62
N SER A 143 -18.79 -27.00 -11.18
CA SER A 143 -19.53 -25.74 -11.13
C SER A 143 -18.87 -24.72 -10.20
N LEU A 144 -18.45 -25.14 -9.00
CA LEU A 144 -17.73 -24.28 -8.06
C LEU A 144 -16.35 -23.85 -8.60
N GLY A 145 -15.65 -24.75 -9.29
CA GLY A 145 -14.39 -24.45 -9.96
C GLY A 145 -14.53 -23.47 -11.13
N GLN A 146 -15.65 -23.52 -11.87
CA GLN A 146 -15.97 -22.54 -12.91
C GLN A 146 -16.22 -21.14 -12.34
N ASP A 147 -16.94 -21.03 -11.20
CA ASP A 147 -17.12 -19.75 -10.53
C ASP A 147 -15.80 -19.17 -10.02
N GLN A 148 -14.92 -20.02 -9.46
CA GLN A 148 -13.62 -19.58 -8.98
C GLN A 148 -12.71 -19.11 -10.13
N ALA A 149 -12.75 -19.79 -11.29
CA ALA A 149 -12.04 -19.37 -12.50
C ALA A 149 -12.62 -18.08 -13.11
N TYR A 150 -13.94 -17.88 -13.05
CA TYR A 150 -14.62 -16.66 -13.49
C TYR A 150 -14.18 -15.45 -12.65
N TRP A 151 -14.14 -15.58 -11.32
CA TRP A 151 -13.62 -14.54 -10.44
C TRP A 151 -12.13 -14.25 -10.65
N TYR A 152 -11.32 -15.28 -10.93
CA TYR A 152 -9.88 -15.11 -11.21
C TYR A 152 -9.63 -14.37 -12.54
N GLY A 153 -10.44 -14.62 -13.56
CA GLY A 153 -10.41 -13.89 -14.82
C GLY A 153 -10.81 -12.41 -14.65
N HIS A 154 -11.87 -12.14 -13.89
CA HIS A 154 -12.35 -10.76 -13.67
C HIS A 154 -11.37 -9.90 -12.86
N ILE A 155 -10.61 -10.48 -11.93
CA ILE A 155 -9.57 -9.74 -11.17
C ILE A 155 -8.44 -9.30 -12.11
N ASN A 156 -7.99 -10.17 -13.03
CA ASN A 156 -6.90 -9.84 -13.94
C ASN A 156 -7.28 -8.78 -14.99
N ASP A 157 -8.53 -8.79 -15.49
CA ASP A 157 -9.02 -7.77 -16.43
C ASP A 157 -9.22 -6.39 -15.79
N SER A 158 -9.40 -6.30 -14.47
CA SER A 158 -9.51 -5.00 -13.76
C SER A 158 -8.15 -4.36 -13.43
N SER A 159 -7.05 -5.05 -13.72
CA SER A 159 -5.68 -4.61 -13.46
C SER A 159 -4.88 -4.24 -14.72
N GLY A 160 -5.55 -4.18 -15.89
CA GLY A 160 -5.00 -3.73 -17.18
C GLY A 160 -5.42 -2.32 -17.56
#